data_AF-A0A0C3GBD4-F1
#
_entry.id   AF-A0A0C3GBD4-F1
#
_cell.length_a   1.000
_cell.length_b   1.000
_cell.length_c   1.000
_cell.angle_alpha   90.00
_cell.angle_beta   90.00
_cell.angle_gamma   90.00
#
_symmetry.space_group_name_H-M   'P 1'
#
loop_
_entity.id
_entity.type
_entity.pdbx_description
1 polymer ?
#
loop_
_entity_poly.entity_id
_entity_poly.type
_entity_poly.pdbx_seq_one_letter_code
_entity_poly.pdbx_strand_id
1 'polypeptide(L)'
;MVHRPSDSRLLSNLLSTEKDYSKLLTSLLDDSSPAARAALTAYAAASPPPTSTVLLAVVASLERADEALGRYVGAVERWREGLKVLREMEEDVGTVMRDREIL
;
A
#
# COMPACT_ATOMS: atom_id res chain seq x y z
N MET A 1 -17.97 11.18 -32.26
CA MET A 1 -16.74 11.03 -31.47
C MET A 1 -16.43 9.54 -31.41
N VAL A 2 -15.30 9.11 -31.95
CA VAL A 2 -14.93 7.69 -32.01
C VAL A 2 -14.73 7.22 -30.56
N HIS A 3 -15.59 6.32 -30.09
CA HIS A 3 -15.40 5.61 -28.82
C HIS A 3 -14.15 4.75 -28.95
N ARG A 4 -12.99 5.30 -28.56
CA ARG A 4 -11.81 4.48 -28.32
C ARG A 4 -12.10 3.65 -27.07
N PRO A 5 -12.04 2.32 -27.13
CA PRO A 5 -12.18 1.51 -25.92
C PRO A 5 -11.12 1.94 -24.92
N SER A 6 -11.50 2.04 -23.65
CA SER A 6 -10.58 2.28 -22.53
C SER A 6 -9.45 1.25 -22.61
N ASP A 7 -8.19 1.69 -22.51
CA ASP A 7 -7.05 0.78 -22.54
C ASP A 7 -7.00 -0.01 -21.23
N SER A 8 -7.65 -1.18 -21.20
CA SER A 8 -7.75 -2.08 -20.05
C SER A 8 -6.38 -2.54 -19.50
N ARG A 9 -5.31 -2.34 -20.28
CA ARG A 9 -3.93 -2.58 -19.87
C ARG A 9 -3.47 -1.59 -18.81
N LEU A 10 -3.97 -0.34 -18.82
CA LEU A 10 -3.61 0.67 -17.84
C LEU A 10 -4.07 0.28 -16.44
N LEU A 11 -5.34 -0.14 -16.31
CA LEU A 11 -5.89 -0.58 -15.03
C LEU A 11 -5.22 -1.87 -14.56
N SER A 12 -4.96 -2.81 -15.47
CA SER A 12 -4.22 -4.04 -15.16
C SER A 12 -2.79 -3.77 -14.66
N ASN A 13 -2.09 -2.83 -15.29
CA ASN A 13 -0.76 -2.41 -14.87
C ASN A 13 -0.81 -1.74 -13.48
N LEU A 14 -1.77 -0.84 -13.26
CA LEU A 14 -1.97 -0.18 -11.96
C LEU A 14 -2.22 -1.21 -10.85
N LEU A 15 -3.11 -2.18 -11.09
CA LEU A 15 -3.38 -3.27 -10.13
C LEU A 15 -2.12 -4.07 -9.79
N SER A 16 -1.26 -4.31 -10.79
CA SER A 16 0.01 -5.02 -10.59
C SER A 16 0.98 -4.19 -9.75
N THR A 17 1.17 -2.91 -10.09
CA THR A 17 2.09 -2.02 -9.35
C THR A 17 1.65 -1.82 -7.91
N GLU A 18 0.34 -1.67 -7.68
CA GLU A 18 -0.22 -1.51 -6.34
C GLU A 18 -0.09 -2.78 -5.50
N LYS A 19 -0.19 -3.95 -6.14
CA LYS A 19 0.07 -5.23 -5.47
C LYS A 19 1.51 -5.32 -4.98
N ASP A 20 2.48 -4.96 -5.81
CA ASP A 20 3.89 -5.05 -5.43
C ASP A 20 4.26 -3.97 -4.41
N TYR A 21 3.71 -2.77 -4.55
CA TYR A 21 3.89 -1.68 -3.58
C TYR A 21 3.35 -2.07 -2.20
N SER A 22 2.14 -2.63 -2.12
CA SER A 22 1.57 -3.10 -0.84
C SER A 22 2.46 -4.16 -0.18
N LYS A 23 2.96 -5.15 -0.94
CA LYS A 23 3.90 -6.15 -0.39
C LYS A 23 5.17 -5.53 0.18
N LEU A 24 5.74 -4.53 -0.50
CA LEU A 24 6.95 -3.84 -0.03
C LEU A 24 6.67 -3.10 1.29
N LEU A 25 5.51 -2.46 1.41
CA LEU A 25 5.10 -1.82 2.66
C LEU A 25 4.89 -2.83 3.79
N THR A 26 4.29 -3.99 3.51
CA THR A 26 4.13 -5.06 4.49
C THR A 26 5.48 -5.61 4.95
N SER A 27 6.41 -5.92 4.04
CA SER A 27 7.74 -6.39 4.42
C SER A 27 8.54 -5.35 5.21
N LEU A 28 8.39 -4.06 4.89
CA LEU A 28 8.99 -2.98 5.69
C LEU A 28 8.47 -2.99 7.14
N LEU A 29 7.16 -3.17 7.32
CA LEU A 29 6.50 -3.19 8.63
C LEU A 29 6.80 -4.45 9.44
N ASP A 30 6.92 -5.60 8.78
CA ASP A 30 7.12 -6.89 9.45
C ASP A 30 8.60 -7.15 9.79
N ASP A 31 9.52 -6.77 8.90
CA ASP A 31 10.94 -7.14 9.03
C ASP A 31 11.82 -5.97 9.51
N SER A 32 11.79 -4.87 8.76
CA SER A 32 12.81 -3.82 8.87
C SER A 32 12.52 -2.84 10.01
N SER A 33 11.28 -2.37 10.14
CA SER A 33 10.91 -1.38 11.16
C SER A 33 11.04 -1.92 12.60
N PRO A 34 10.57 -3.14 12.93
CA PRO A 34 10.71 -3.70 14.28
C PRO A 34 12.17 -3.90 14.68
N ALA A 35 13.02 -4.36 13.75
CA ALA A 35 14.45 -4.55 14.00
C ALA A 35 15.17 -3.22 14.26
N ALA A 36 14.91 -2.20 13.43
CA ALA A 36 15.49 -0.87 13.60
C ALA A 36 15.07 -0.22 14.92
N ARG A 37 13.78 -0.35 15.29
CA ARG A 37 13.26 0.13 16.57
C ARG A 37 13.87 -0.61 17.75
N ALA A 38 13.97 -1.94 17.69
CA ALA A 38 14.58 -2.72 18.76
C ALA A 38 16.03 -2.29 19.02
N ALA A 39 16.80 -2.08 17.94
CA ALA A 39 18.17 -1.56 18.04
C ALA A 39 18.21 -0.14 18.64
N LEU A 40 17.31 0.76 18.21
CA LEU A 40 17.24 2.12 18.74
C LEU A 40 16.82 2.14 20.22
N THR A 41 15.89 1.28 20.62
CA THR A 41 15.47 1.11 22.02
C THR A 41 16.61 0.60 22.90
N ALA A 42 17.36 -0.40 22.41
CA ALA A 42 18.54 -0.90 23.13
C ALA A 42 19.61 0.18 23.28
N TYR A 43 19.84 0.98 22.22
CA TYR A 43 20.75 2.13 22.28
C TYR A 43 20.27 3.21 23.24
N ALA A 44 18.96 3.49 23.26
CA ALA A 44 18.35 4.43 24.20
C ALA A 44 18.53 3.98 25.65
N ALA A 45 18.38 2.67 25.92
CA ALA A 45 18.57 2.10 27.26
C ALA A 45 20.03 2.14 27.74
N ALA A 46 20.99 2.04 26.83
CA ALA A 46 22.42 2.14 27.14
C ALA A 46 22.92 3.60 27.26
N SER A 47 22.10 4.58 26.89
CA SER A 47 22.47 5.99 26.90
C SER A 47 22.22 6.64 28.27
N PRO A 48 23.04 7.62 28.70
CA PRO A 48 22.76 8.36 29.93
C PRO A 48 21.55 9.31 29.77
N PRO A 49 20.85 9.65 30.87
CA PRO A 49 19.89 10.75 30.88
C PRO A 49 20.61 12.09 30.58
N PRO A 50 20.01 13.05 29.85
CA PRO A 50 18.64 13.11 29.32
C PRO A 50 18.47 12.46 27.93
N THR A 51 19.57 12.06 27.27
CA THR A 51 19.57 11.53 25.90
C THR A 51 18.69 10.29 25.77
N SER A 52 18.74 9.38 26.76
CA SER A 52 17.86 8.21 26.82
C SER A 52 16.37 8.57 26.71
N THR A 53 15.93 9.59 27.44
CA THR A 53 14.53 10.04 27.44
C THR A 53 14.08 10.55 26.08
N VAL A 54 14.94 11.32 25.40
CA VAL A 54 14.66 11.84 24.05
C VAL A 54 14.60 10.69 23.04
N LEU A 55 15.54 9.75 23.12
CA LEU A 55 15.58 8.60 22.21
C LEU A 55 14.35 7.70 22.37
N LEU A 56 13.88 7.46 23.60
CA LEU A 56 12.65 6.71 23.85
C LEU A 56 11.40 7.44 23.30
N ALA A 57 11.36 8.77 23.37
CA ALA A 57 10.29 9.55 22.74
C ALA A 57 10.30 9.41 21.21
N VAL A 58 11.50 9.35 20.60
CA VAL A 58 11.64 9.07 19.16
C VAL A 58 11.14 7.67 18.82
N VAL A 59 11.51 6.63 19.59
CA VAL A 59 10.98 5.27 19.40
C VAL A 59 9.46 5.26 19.43
N ALA A 60 8.84 5.93 20.41
CA ALA A 60 7.39 6.03 20.51
C ALA A 60 6.74 6.81 19.34
N SER A 61 7.47 7.72 18.71
CA SER A 61 6.98 8.41 17.49
C SER A 61 7.03 7.49 16.27
N LEU A 62 8.08 6.68 16.15
CA LEU A 62 8.22 5.69 15.08
C LEU A 62 7.17 4.58 15.20
N GLU A 63 6.83 4.15 16.43
CA GLU A 63 5.72 3.24 16.70
C GLU A 63 4.39 3.72 16.12
N ARG A 64 4.07 5.00 16.35
CA ARG A 64 2.85 5.60 15.82
C ARG A 64 2.89 5.75 14.31
N ALA A 65 4.08 6.01 13.74
CA ALA A 65 4.27 6.05 12.30
C ALA A 65 4.05 4.66 11.66
N ASP A 66 4.56 3.59 12.27
CA ASP A 66 4.33 2.21 11.83
C ASP A 66 2.83 1.86 11.86
N GLU A 67 2.13 2.22 12.94
CA GLU A 67 0.68 2.01 13.04
C GLU A 67 -0.09 2.76 11.95
N ALA A 68 0.27 4.03 11.70
CA ALA A 68 -0.35 4.82 10.65
C ALA A 68 -0.09 4.21 9.26
N LEU A 69 1.14 3.73 9.02
CA LEU A 69 1.51 3.06 7.78
C LEU A 69 0.75 1.73 7.62
N GLY A 70 0.56 0.96 8.69
CA GLY A 70 -0.26 -0.26 8.66
C GLY A 70 -1.71 0.02 8.28
N ARG A 71 -2.31 1.11 8.79
CA ARG A 71 -3.65 1.56 8.38
C ARG A 71 -3.69 1.97 6.91
N TYR A 72 -2.63 2.63 6.43
CA TYR A 72 -2.49 3.04 5.03
C TYR A 72 -2.41 1.81 4.11
N VAL A 73 -1.60 0.80 4.44
CA VAL A 73 -1.56 -0.47 3.70
C VAL A 73 -2.96 -1.08 3.59
N GLY A 74 -3.71 -1.15 4.69
CA GLY A 74 -5.09 -1.62 4.67
C GLY A 74 -6.02 -0.78 3.78
N ALA A 75 -5.79 0.53 3.67
CA ALA A 75 -6.53 1.40 2.76
C ALA A 75 -6.19 1.15 1.29
N VAL A 76 -4.90 0.96 0.97
CA VAL A 76 -4.42 0.60 -0.37
C VAL A 76 -5.02 -0.74 -0.81
N GLU A 77 -5.07 -1.73 0.06
CA GLU A 77 -5.69 -3.03 -0.24
C GLU A 77 -7.19 -2.90 -0.56
N ARG A 78 -7.94 -2.11 0.23
CA ARG A 78 -9.37 -1.85 -0.06
C ARG A 78 -9.57 -1.11 -1.38
N TRP A 79 -8.73 -0.12 -1.66
CA TRP A 79 -8.80 0.61 -2.93
C TRP A 79 -8.47 -0.32 -4.11
N ARG A 80 -7.47 -1.19 -3.97
CA ARG A 80 -7.13 -2.20 -4.98
C ARG A 80 -8.31 -3.15 -5.25
N GLU A 81 -9.04 -3.54 -4.22
CA GLU A 81 -10.26 -4.35 -4.39
C GLU A 81 -11.33 -3.60 -5.18
N GLY A 82 -11.56 -2.32 -4.89
CA GLY A 82 -12.45 -1.46 -5.68
C GLY A 82 -12.03 -1.36 -7.15
N LEU A 83 -10.73 -1.27 -7.43
CA LEU A 83 -10.21 -1.27 -8.80
C LEU A 83 -10.43 -2.60 -9.52
N LYS A 84 -10.40 -3.74 -8.83
CA LYS A 84 -10.72 -5.04 -9.46
C LYS A 84 -12.17 -5.09 -9.88
N VAL A 85 -13.09 -4.65 -9.02
CA VAL A 85 -14.52 -4.55 -9.36
C VAL A 85 -14.73 -3.63 -10.57
N LEU A 86 -14.04 -2.49 -10.61
CA LEU A 86 -14.08 -1.59 -11.76
C LEU A 86 -13.60 -2.28 -13.04
N ARG A 87 -12.54 -3.08 -12.95
CA ARG A 87 -12.02 -3.85 -14.09
C ARG A 87 -13.07 -4.83 -14.63
N GLU A 88 -13.73 -5.57 -13.74
CA GLU A 88 -14.77 -6.53 -14.13
C GLU A 88 -15.91 -5.81 -14.87
N MET A 89 -16.33 -4.64 -14.36
CA MET A 89 -17.33 -3.82 -15.04
C MET A 89 -16.85 -3.30 -16.42
N GLU A 90 -15.57 -2.95 -16.57
CA GLU A 90 -15.01 -2.57 -17.87
C GLU A 90 -14.99 -3.75 -18.86
N GLU A 91 -14.66 -4.95 -18.40
CA GLU A 91 -14.68 -6.18 -19.21
C GLU A 91 -16.11 -6.54 -19.66
N ASP A 92 -17.11 -6.37 -18.78
CA ASP A 92 -18.53 -6.56 -19.09
C ASP A 92 -19.02 -5.58 -20.15
N VAL A 93 -18.75 -4.28 -19.98
CA VAL A 93 -19.11 -3.24 -20.96
C VAL A 93 -18.43 -3.49 -22.29
N GLY A 94 -17.16 -3.89 -22.29
CA GLY A 94 -16.43 -4.26 -23.50
C GLY A 94 -17.03 -5.46 -24.23
N THR A 95 -17.67 -6.38 -23.51
CA THR A 95 -18.40 -7.52 -24.10
C THR A 95 -19.70 -7.06 -24.74
N VAL A 96 -20.50 -6.24 -24.05
CA VAL A 96 -21.76 -5.68 -24.59
C VAL A 96 -21.51 -4.84 -25.85
N MET A 97 -20.44 -4.03 -25.86
CA MET A 97 -20.09 -3.22 -27.03
C MET A 97 -19.70 -4.08 -28.23
N ARG A 98 -18.94 -5.16 -28.01
CA ARG A 98 -18.60 -6.13 -29.08
C ARG A 98 -19.84 -6.83 -29.61
N ASP A 99 -20.72 -7.29 -28.73
CA ASP A 99 -21.99 -7.94 -29.14
C ASP A 99 -22.84 -7.01 -30.01
N ARG A 100 -22.86 -5.70 -29.69
CA ARG A 100 -23.52 -4.68 -30.51
C ARG A 100 -22.87 -4.47 -31.89
N GLU A 101 -21.55 -4.61 -32.01
CA GLU A 101 -20.85 -4.47 -33.30
C GLU A 101 -21.03 -5.69 -34.22
N ILE A 102 -21.42 -6.85 -33.66
CA ILE A 102 -21.62 -8.11 -34.40
C ILE A 102 -23.06 -8.25 -34.93
N LEU A 103 -24.01 -7.46 -34.39
CA LEU A 103 -25.42 -7.39 -34.79
C LEU A 103 -25.66 -6.28 -35.83
#